data_AF-A0A1F4ZYF5-F1
#
_entry.id   AF-A0A1F4ZYF5-F1
#
_cell.length_a   1.000
_cell.length_b   1.000
_cell.length_c   1.000
_cell.angle_alpha   90.00
_cell.angle_beta   90.00
_cell.angle_gamma   90.00
#
_symmetry.space_group_name_H-M   'P 1'
#
loop_
_entity.id
_entity.type
_entity.pdbx_description
1 polymer ?
#
loop_
_entity_poly.entity_id
_entity_poly.type
_entity_poly.pdbx_seq_one_letter_code
_entity_poly.pdbx_strand_id
1 'polypeptide(L)'
;MELGFWMLVALAGAIVWRYRGETAKWRWAVMGLTLAMGLSSLRHMPLFVVAVWPAAAEGLKRFYEEISGNREAIRRAVKFYILLLVTIGALGVYELGMRGWLVVKGQMGLRYPQEAINWLRKEGSAGEVFAWYGWGGYLDWKMPERRVFIDGRMPSWRWRSPDPRFADWVFKDYLRATEKGEFGEVFSKYGVEAVLWPNGKMMEPIWWEKKILEWWKKRRGEGDKKTFFGRLEEAGWKRAYEDEVAVVYVRE
;
A
#
# COMPACT_ATOMS: atom_id res chain seq x y z
N MET A 1 -0.93 -10.51 -2.70
CA MET A 1 -2.13 -9.95 -3.36
C MET A 1 -1.95 -9.61 -4.84
N GLU A 2 -0.83 -9.03 -5.33
CA GLU A 2 -0.75 -8.57 -6.73
C GLU A 2 -0.63 -9.69 -7.79
N LEU A 3 0.09 -10.79 -7.48
CA LEU A 3 0.32 -11.88 -8.43
C LEU A 3 -0.97 -12.58 -8.89
N GLY A 4 -1.95 -12.70 -8.00
CA GLY A 4 -3.20 -13.41 -8.28
C GLY A 4 -4.06 -12.74 -9.35
N PHE A 5 -4.10 -11.41 -9.36
CA PHE A 5 -4.82 -10.67 -10.41
C PHE A 5 -4.16 -10.86 -11.77
N TRP A 6 -2.83 -10.85 -11.85
CA TRP A 6 -2.11 -11.06 -13.10
C TRP A 6 -2.27 -12.47 -13.65
N MET A 7 -2.25 -13.48 -12.77
CA MET A 7 -2.56 -14.86 -13.15
C MET A 7 -3.99 -14.99 -13.70
N LEU A 8 -4.96 -14.32 -13.07
CA LEU A 8 -6.34 -14.31 -13.53
C LEU A 8 -6.46 -13.62 -14.90
N VAL A 9 -5.82 -12.46 -15.10
CA VAL A 9 -5.77 -11.77 -16.40
C VAL A 9 -5.17 -12.69 -17.46
N ALA A 10 -4.08 -13.39 -17.16
CA ALA A 10 -3.43 -14.29 -18.11
C ALA A 10 -4.30 -15.50 -18.47
N LEU A 11 -4.90 -16.18 -17.48
CA LEU A 11 -5.75 -17.35 -17.69
C LEU A 11 -7.05 -16.98 -18.42
N ALA A 12 -7.74 -15.94 -17.95
CA ALA A 12 -8.97 -15.46 -18.54
C ALA A 12 -8.71 -14.87 -19.94
N GLY A 13 -7.60 -14.13 -20.11
CA GLY A 13 -7.18 -13.63 -21.41
C GLY A 13 -6.88 -14.75 -22.40
N ALA A 14 -6.16 -15.80 -21.99
CA ALA A 14 -5.83 -16.93 -22.85
C ALA A 14 -7.08 -17.71 -23.32
N ILE A 15 -8.03 -17.99 -22.42
CA ILE A 15 -9.25 -18.70 -22.78
C ILE A 15 -10.15 -17.85 -23.69
N VAL A 16 -10.33 -16.56 -23.38
CA VAL A 16 -11.15 -15.65 -24.18
C VAL A 16 -10.52 -15.41 -25.55
N TRP A 17 -9.19 -15.31 -25.63
CA TRP A 17 -8.47 -15.16 -26.89
C TRP A 17 -8.58 -16.39 -27.79
N ARG A 18 -8.51 -17.60 -27.21
CA ARG A 18 -8.69 -18.86 -27.94
C ARG A 18 -10.07 -18.94 -28.61
N TYR A 19 -11.12 -18.50 -27.92
CA TYR A 19 -12.51 -18.54 -28.40
C TYR A 19 -13.03 -17.17 -28.87
N ARG A 20 -12.14 -16.28 -29.33
CA ARG A 20 -12.44 -14.88 -29.66
C ARG A 20 -13.50 -14.67 -30.74
N GLY A 21 -13.72 -15.66 -31.61
CA GLY A 21 -14.56 -15.53 -32.81
C GLY A 21 -16.03 -15.24 -32.53
N GLU A 22 -16.51 -15.54 -31.32
CA GLU A 22 -17.93 -15.42 -30.96
C GLU A 22 -18.17 -14.38 -29.86
N THR A 23 -17.11 -13.77 -29.33
CA THR A 23 -17.20 -12.72 -28.34
C THR A 23 -17.64 -11.42 -29.00
N ALA A 24 -18.84 -10.93 -28.65
CA ALA A 24 -19.37 -9.67 -29.16
C ALA A 24 -18.41 -8.48 -28.96
N LYS A 25 -18.32 -7.59 -29.94
CA LYS A 25 -17.39 -6.43 -29.94
C LYS A 25 -17.53 -5.54 -28.70
N TRP A 26 -18.75 -5.38 -28.17
CA TRP A 26 -18.98 -4.58 -26.96
C TRP A 26 -18.34 -5.22 -25.72
N ARG A 27 -18.29 -6.56 -25.63
CA ARG A 27 -17.62 -7.26 -24.51
C ARG A 27 -16.12 -6.98 -24.53
N TRP A 28 -15.50 -6.98 -25.72
CA TRP A 28 -14.10 -6.58 -25.89
C TRP A 28 -13.85 -5.14 -25.45
N ALA A 29 -14.76 -4.21 -25.77
CA ALA A 29 -14.65 -2.84 -25.31
C ALA A 29 -14.72 -2.73 -23.77
N VAL A 30 -15.67 -3.42 -23.12
CA VAL A 30 -15.82 -3.41 -21.66
C VAL A 30 -14.61 -4.07 -20.96
N MET A 31 -14.17 -5.23 -21.44
CA MET A 31 -12.97 -5.90 -20.89
C MET A 31 -11.71 -5.06 -21.09
N GLY A 32 -11.53 -4.45 -22.26
CA GLY A 32 -10.39 -3.57 -22.55
C GLY A 32 -10.38 -2.31 -21.68
N LEU A 33 -11.54 -1.66 -21.53
CA LEU A 33 -11.68 -0.47 -20.68
C LEU A 33 -11.40 -0.80 -19.20
N THR A 34 -12.03 -1.85 -18.67
CA THR A 34 -11.86 -2.25 -17.26
C THR A 34 -10.45 -2.76 -16.98
N LEU A 35 -9.80 -3.43 -17.95
CA LEU A 35 -8.39 -3.77 -17.86
C LEU A 35 -7.52 -2.52 -17.84
N ALA A 36 -7.73 -1.56 -18.75
CA ALA A 36 -6.98 -0.31 -18.78
C ALA A 36 -7.12 0.47 -17.46
N MET A 37 -8.32 0.50 -16.88
CA MET A 37 -8.56 1.05 -15.54
C MET A 37 -7.78 0.28 -14.47
N GLY A 38 -7.80 -1.06 -14.50
CA GLY A 38 -7.04 -1.92 -13.60
C GLY A 38 -5.51 -1.74 -13.69
N LEU A 39 -4.99 -1.54 -14.90
CA LEU A 39 -3.58 -1.22 -15.16
C LEU A 39 -3.22 0.17 -14.62
N SER A 40 -4.14 1.14 -14.69
CA SER A 40 -3.93 2.48 -14.12
C SER A 40 -3.99 2.49 -12.59
N SER A 41 -4.84 1.65 -12.00
CA SER A 41 -4.96 1.49 -10.55
C SER A 41 -5.53 0.12 -10.21
N LEU A 42 -4.81 -0.63 -9.35
CA LEU A 42 -5.25 -1.94 -8.88
C LEU A 42 -6.63 -1.94 -8.21
N ARG A 43 -7.11 -0.79 -7.73
CA ARG A 43 -8.46 -0.62 -7.15
C ARG A 43 -9.58 -0.94 -8.15
N HIS A 44 -9.31 -0.85 -9.44
CA HIS A 44 -10.27 -1.15 -10.51
C HIS A 44 -10.19 -2.61 -11.00
N MET A 45 -9.21 -3.41 -10.56
CA MET A 45 -9.08 -4.81 -10.99
C MET A 45 -10.32 -5.68 -10.70
N PRO A 46 -11.07 -5.50 -9.59
CA PRO A 46 -12.32 -6.22 -9.39
C PRO A 46 -13.35 -6.01 -10.53
N LEU A 47 -13.38 -4.83 -11.14
CA LEU A 47 -14.29 -4.55 -12.28
C LEU A 47 -13.90 -5.38 -13.50
N PHE A 48 -12.61 -5.53 -13.76
CA PHE A 48 -12.12 -6.39 -14.84
C PHE A 48 -12.48 -7.86 -14.60
N VAL A 49 -12.35 -8.36 -13.37
CA VAL A 49 -12.72 -9.74 -13.01
C VAL A 49 -14.20 -10.00 -13.32
N VAL A 50 -15.09 -9.06 -12.93
CA VAL A 50 -16.52 -9.16 -13.23
C VAL A 50 -16.78 -9.09 -14.74
N ALA A 51 -16.09 -8.20 -15.45
CA ALA A 51 -16.24 -8.03 -16.89
C ALA A 51 -15.80 -9.26 -17.70
N VAL A 52 -14.68 -9.89 -17.32
CA VAL A 52 -14.11 -11.04 -18.05
C VAL A 52 -14.82 -12.36 -17.71
N TRP A 53 -15.46 -12.46 -16.54
CA TRP A 53 -16.07 -13.71 -16.04
C TRP A 53 -17.02 -14.39 -17.03
N PRO A 54 -18.01 -13.70 -17.65
CA PRO A 54 -18.94 -14.36 -18.57
C PRO A 54 -18.23 -14.90 -19.83
N ALA A 55 -17.29 -14.13 -20.38
CA ALA A 55 -16.53 -14.55 -21.56
C ALA A 55 -15.58 -15.71 -21.25
N ALA A 56 -14.98 -15.70 -20.07
CA ALA A 56 -14.16 -16.81 -19.60
C ALA A 56 -15.01 -18.08 -19.39
N ALA A 57 -16.18 -17.97 -18.76
CA ALA A 57 -17.09 -19.10 -18.53
C ALA A 57 -17.56 -19.73 -19.85
N GLU A 58 -17.89 -18.90 -20.85
CA GLU A 58 -18.25 -19.35 -22.19
C GLU A 58 -17.07 -20.09 -22.87
N GLY A 59 -15.86 -19.53 -22.79
CA GLY A 59 -14.65 -20.18 -23.30
C GLY A 59 -14.33 -21.50 -22.58
N LEU A 60 -14.53 -21.58 -21.27
CA LEU A 60 -14.38 -22.81 -20.49
C LEU A 60 -15.42 -23.87 -20.90
N LYS A 61 -16.67 -23.48 -21.13
CA LYS A 61 -17.72 -24.39 -21.61
C LYS A 61 -17.34 -25.01 -22.95
N ARG A 62 -16.86 -24.20 -23.91
CA ARG A 62 -16.42 -24.70 -25.21
C ARG A 62 -15.18 -25.57 -25.14
N PHE A 63 -14.22 -25.18 -24.31
CA PHE A 63 -13.07 -26.02 -24.04
C PHE A 63 -13.48 -27.40 -23.52
N TYR A 64 -14.48 -27.45 -22.64
CA TYR A 64 -15.05 -28.71 -22.18
C TYR A 64 -15.72 -29.51 -23.32
N GLU A 65 -16.53 -28.87 -24.16
CA GLU A 65 -17.17 -29.51 -25.33
C GLU A 65 -16.15 -30.04 -26.36
N GLU A 66 -15.03 -29.35 -26.56
CA GLU A 66 -13.94 -29.80 -27.45
C GLU A 66 -13.25 -31.07 -26.92
N ILE A 67 -13.03 -31.14 -25.60
CA ILE A 67 -12.31 -32.26 -24.99
C ILE A 67 -13.22 -33.40 -24.55
N SER A 68 -14.54 -33.19 -24.44
CA SER A 68 -15.48 -34.17 -23.86
C SER A 68 -15.52 -35.50 -24.62
N GLY A 69 -15.19 -35.50 -25.92
CA GLY A 69 -15.07 -36.72 -26.73
C GLY A 69 -13.75 -37.49 -26.55
N ASN A 70 -12.75 -36.92 -25.87
CA ASN A 70 -11.40 -37.48 -25.76
C ASN A 70 -11.00 -37.69 -24.30
N ARG A 71 -11.07 -38.95 -23.84
CA ARG A 71 -10.74 -39.34 -22.45
C ARG A 71 -9.33 -38.91 -22.02
N GLU A 72 -8.34 -38.95 -22.91
CA GLU A 72 -6.97 -38.53 -22.60
C GLU A 72 -6.85 -37.00 -22.47
N ALA A 73 -7.60 -36.24 -23.28
CA ALA A 73 -7.65 -34.79 -23.17
C ALA A 73 -8.30 -34.35 -21.84
N ILE A 74 -9.41 -35.00 -21.45
CA ILE A 74 -10.06 -34.78 -20.15
C ILE A 74 -9.07 -35.10 -19.01
N ARG A 75 -8.37 -36.24 -19.08
CA ARG A 75 -7.40 -36.63 -18.06
C ARG A 75 -6.28 -35.59 -17.91
N ARG A 76 -5.75 -35.05 -19.01
CA ARG A 76 -4.75 -33.97 -18.98
C ARG A 76 -5.31 -32.69 -18.38
N ALA A 77 -6.52 -32.29 -18.77
CA ALA A 77 -7.18 -31.09 -18.25
C ALA A 77 -7.44 -31.18 -16.73
N VAL A 78 -7.92 -32.33 -16.25
CA VAL A 78 -8.12 -32.60 -14.82
C VAL A 78 -6.80 -32.56 -14.05
N LYS A 79 -5.73 -33.20 -14.56
CA LYS A 79 -4.40 -33.13 -13.94
C LYS A 79 -3.89 -31.69 -13.85
N PHE A 80 -4.05 -30.91 -14.91
CA PHE A 80 -3.69 -29.49 -14.92
C PHE A 80 -4.51 -28.69 -13.89
N TYR A 81 -5.81 -28.91 -13.82
CA TYR A 81 -6.69 -28.24 -12.86
C TYR A 81 -6.32 -28.60 -11.40
N ILE A 82 -6.04 -29.87 -11.12
CA ILE A 82 -5.56 -30.32 -9.80
C ILE A 82 -4.23 -29.64 -9.47
N LEU A 83 -3.27 -29.63 -10.41
CA LEU A 83 -1.99 -28.96 -10.21
C LEU A 83 -2.19 -27.47 -9.89
N LEU A 84 -3.05 -26.79 -10.64
CA LEU A 84 -3.38 -25.38 -10.42
C LEU A 84 -3.96 -25.15 -9.02
N LEU A 85 -4.94 -25.97 -8.59
CA LEU A 85 -5.54 -25.89 -7.25
C LEU A 85 -4.52 -26.16 -6.15
N VAL A 86 -3.64 -27.16 -6.33
CA VAL A 86 -2.57 -27.48 -5.37
C VAL A 86 -1.59 -26.32 -5.28
N THR A 87 -1.19 -25.71 -6.40
CA THR A 87 -0.30 -24.54 -6.42
C THR A 87 -0.96 -23.35 -5.73
N ILE A 88 -2.22 -23.02 -6.05
CA ILE A 88 -2.95 -21.93 -5.39
C ILE A 88 -3.09 -22.21 -3.89
N GLY A 89 -3.43 -23.44 -3.50
CA GLY A 89 -3.53 -23.85 -2.10
C GLY A 89 -2.21 -23.75 -1.36
N ALA A 90 -1.11 -24.23 -1.94
CA ALA A 90 0.23 -24.14 -1.36
C ALA A 90 0.69 -22.69 -1.20
N LEU A 91 0.45 -21.84 -2.20
CA LEU A 91 0.72 -20.40 -2.12
C LEU A 91 -0.15 -19.72 -1.05
N GLY A 92 -1.41 -20.12 -0.94
CA GLY A 92 -2.34 -19.64 0.08
C GLY A 92 -1.88 -20.01 1.49
N VAL A 93 -1.48 -21.28 1.71
CA VAL A 93 -0.92 -21.76 2.98
C VAL A 93 0.39 -21.02 3.30
N TYR A 94 1.27 -20.85 2.32
CA TYR A 94 2.50 -20.07 2.50
C TYR A 94 2.20 -18.63 2.88
N GLU A 95 1.29 -17.96 2.18
CA GLU A 95 0.91 -16.57 2.49
C GLU A 95 0.29 -16.50 3.89
N LEU A 96 -0.65 -17.38 4.24
CA LEU A 96 -1.26 -17.42 5.58
C LEU A 96 -0.23 -17.71 6.68
N GLY A 97 0.69 -18.66 6.46
CA GLY A 97 1.75 -18.99 7.40
C GLY A 97 2.73 -17.83 7.59
N MET A 98 3.16 -17.18 6.51
CA MET A 98 3.99 -15.98 6.57
C MET A 98 3.28 -14.84 7.29
N ARG A 99 2.01 -14.58 6.97
CA ARG A 99 1.21 -13.56 7.65
C ARG A 99 1.06 -13.87 9.13
N GLY A 100 0.71 -15.11 9.48
CA GLY A 100 0.59 -15.56 10.87
C GLY A 100 1.91 -15.42 11.63
N TRP A 101 3.03 -15.77 11.00
CA TRP A 101 4.36 -15.60 11.59
C TRP A 101 4.70 -14.13 11.84
N LEU A 102 4.40 -13.24 10.88
CA LEU A 102 4.57 -11.80 11.06
C LEU A 102 3.66 -11.26 12.17
N VAL A 103 2.42 -11.75 12.30
CA VAL A 103 1.49 -11.35 13.38
C VAL A 103 2.04 -11.77 14.73
N VAL A 104 2.49 -13.02 14.87
CA VAL A 104 3.09 -13.54 16.11
C VAL A 104 4.37 -12.78 16.49
N LYS A 105 5.17 -12.38 15.50
CA LYS A 105 6.32 -11.50 15.72
C LYS A 105 5.95 -10.04 15.99
N GLY A 106 4.67 -9.69 15.98
CA GLY A 106 4.21 -8.32 16.14
C GLY A 106 4.57 -7.39 14.98
N GLN A 107 5.05 -7.95 13.86
CA GLN A 107 5.47 -7.28 12.63
C GLN A 107 4.32 -7.13 11.62
N MET A 108 3.17 -7.79 11.87
CA MET A 108 1.94 -7.60 11.11
C MET A 108 0.83 -7.02 11.99
N GLY A 109 0.20 -5.96 11.48
CA GLY A 109 -0.84 -5.20 12.14
C GLY A 109 -0.47 -3.72 12.18
N LEU A 110 -1.40 -2.83 11.83
CA LEU A 110 -1.25 -1.40 12.10
C LEU A 110 -1.25 -1.23 13.62
N ARG A 111 -0.07 -1.20 14.26
CA ARG A 111 -0.01 -0.73 15.65
C ARG A 111 -0.21 0.78 15.60
N TYR A 112 -1.25 1.22 16.29
CA TYR A 112 -1.63 2.61 16.33
C TYR A 112 -1.07 3.27 17.59
N PRO A 113 -0.73 4.56 17.54
CA PRO A 113 -0.02 5.27 18.61
C PRO A 113 -0.99 5.67 19.75
N GLN A 114 -1.66 4.70 20.38
CA GLN A 114 -2.68 4.96 21.41
C GLN A 114 -2.08 5.69 22.62
N GLU A 115 -0.99 5.15 23.14
CA GLU A 115 -0.32 5.69 24.33
C GLU A 115 0.33 7.05 24.03
N ALA A 116 0.99 7.20 22.88
CA ALA A 116 1.51 8.49 22.45
C ALA A 116 0.42 9.57 22.26
N ILE A 117 -0.78 9.23 21.76
CA ILE A 117 -1.90 10.17 21.69
C ILE A 117 -2.39 10.54 23.10
N ASN A 118 -2.51 9.56 24.00
CA ASN A 118 -2.91 9.82 25.39
C ASN A 118 -1.89 10.73 26.10
N TRP A 119 -0.60 10.53 25.84
CA TRP A 119 0.47 11.40 26.31
C TRP A 119 0.36 12.81 25.72
N LEU A 120 0.18 12.93 24.41
CA LEU A 120 -0.02 14.22 23.72
C LEU A 120 -1.22 15.01 24.27
N ARG A 121 -2.27 14.32 24.73
CA ARG A 121 -3.44 14.95 25.37
C ARG A 121 -3.18 15.46 26.79
N LYS A 122 -2.36 14.76 27.56
CA LYS A 122 -2.11 15.05 28.98
C LYS A 122 -0.96 16.03 29.19
N GLU A 123 0.13 15.82 28.47
CA GLU A 123 1.44 16.44 28.69
C GLU A 123 1.98 17.14 27.44
N GLY A 124 1.35 16.94 26.28
CA GLY A 124 1.85 17.41 24.98
C GLY A 124 1.70 18.91 24.72
N SER A 125 2.41 19.36 23.68
CA SER A 125 2.42 20.75 23.22
C SER A 125 1.04 21.27 22.80
N ALA A 126 0.87 22.60 22.83
CA ALA A 126 -0.39 23.29 22.55
C ALA A 126 -0.73 23.35 21.05
N GLY A 127 0.26 23.17 20.17
CA GLY A 127 0.13 23.26 18.72
C GLY A 127 -0.26 21.97 18.01
N GLU A 128 -0.14 22.01 16.68
CA GLU A 128 -0.57 20.92 15.80
C GLU A 128 0.47 19.78 15.75
N VAL A 129 -0.02 18.57 15.43
CA VAL A 129 0.80 17.36 15.40
C VAL A 129 1.10 16.97 13.96
N PHE A 130 2.38 16.97 13.60
CA PHE A 130 2.85 16.40 12.35
C PHE A 130 3.09 14.89 12.53
N ALA A 131 2.30 14.07 11.87
CA ALA A 131 2.35 12.63 12.06
C ALA A 131 2.78 11.86 10.80
N TRP A 132 3.24 10.64 11.00
CA TRP A 132 3.47 9.70 9.91
C TRP A 132 2.18 9.47 9.11
N TYR A 133 2.31 9.57 7.78
CA TYR A 133 1.21 9.49 6.81
C TYR A 133 0.26 8.31 7.03
N GLY A 134 0.78 7.13 7.40
CA GLY A 134 -0.03 5.94 7.63
C GLY A 134 -0.96 6.02 8.86
N TRP A 135 -0.74 6.98 9.76
CA TRP A 135 -1.60 7.23 10.93
C TRP A 135 -2.62 8.35 10.73
N GLY A 136 -2.59 9.08 9.61
CA GLY A 136 -3.45 10.25 9.40
C GLY A 136 -4.93 9.98 9.64
N GLY A 137 -5.50 8.94 9.03
CA GLY A 137 -6.92 8.60 9.23
C GLY A 137 -7.24 8.08 10.64
N TYR A 138 -6.26 7.52 11.34
CA TYR A 138 -6.43 7.11 12.74
C TYR A 138 -6.47 8.32 13.67
N LEU A 139 -5.61 9.32 13.43
CA LEU A 139 -5.61 10.58 14.16
C LEU A 139 -6.89 11.38 13.90
N ASP A 140 -7.40 11.37 12.67
CA ASP A 140 -8.66 12.02 12.29
C ASP A 140 -9.82 11.46 13.13
N TRP A 141 -9.77 10.15 13.43
CA TRP A 141 -10.78 9.49 14.27
C TRP A 141 -10.54 9.68 15.78
N LYS A 142 -9.30 9.48 16.25
CA LYS A 142 -9.00 9.35 17.67
C LYS A 142 -8.53 10.62 18.33
N MET A 143 -8.16 11.65 17.57
CA MET A 143 -7.72 12.95 18.04
C MET A 143 -8.42 14.08 17.27
N PRO A 144 -9.78 14.09 17.20
CA PRO A 144 -10.53 15.07 16.41
C PRO A 144 -10.37 16.51 16.90
N GLU A 145 -9.87 16.71 18.12
CA GLU A 145 -9.56 18.01 18.70
C GLU A 145 -8.34 18.70 18.08
N ARG A 146 -7.50 17.98 17.32
CA ARG A 146 -6.33 18.53 16.62
C ARG A 146 -6.46 18.29 15.11
N ARG A 147 -5.83 19.14 14.31
CA ARG A 147 -5.85 18.99 12.85
C ARG A 147 -4.83 17.96 12.42
N VAL A 148 -5.27 16.99 11.64
CA VAL A 148 -4.37 16.05 10.99
C VAL A 148 -3.66 16.75 9.84
N PHE A 149 -2.33 16.69 9.83
CA PHE A 149 -1.53 17.28 8.75
C PHE A 149 -1.89 16.69 7.38
N ILE A 150 -1.93 15.35 7.29
CA ILE A 150 -2.28 14.63 6.06
C ILE A 150 -2.81 13.23 6.37
N ASP A 151 -3.74 12.74 5.54
CA ASP A 151 -4.21 11.35 5.56
C ASP A 151 -4.23 10.69 4.18
N GLY A 152 -4.60 9.40 4.13
CA GLY A 152 -4.61 8.55 2.95
C GLY A 152 -5.50 9.00 1.77
N ARG A 153 -6.44 9.92 1.99
CA ARG A 153 -7.35 10.48 0.99
C ARG A 153 -6.74 11.66 0.25
N MET A 154 -5.78 12.35 0.87
CA MET A 154 -5.28 13.65 0.44
C MET A 154 -4.07 13.66 -0.55
N PRO A 155 -3.38 12.55 -0.92
CA PRO A 155 -2.22 12.62 -1.81
C PRO A 155 -2.47 13.29 -3.17
N SER A 156 -3.68 13.11 -3.70
CA SER A 156 -4.10 13.62 -5.00
C SER A 156 -4.76 15.00 -4.94
N TRP A 157 -5.00 15.54 -3.74
CA TRP A 157 -5.67 16.83 -3.59
C TRP A 157 -4.76 17.94 -4.09
N ARG A 158 -5.23 18.61 -5.14
CA ARG A 158 -4.53 19.71 -5.80
C ARG A 158 -5.53 20.81 -6.06
N TRP A 159 -5.18 22.01 -5.61
CA TRP A 159 -5.94 23.22 -5.87
C TRP A 159 -5.01 24.42 -5.79
N ARG A 160 -5.54 25.61 -6.09
CA ARG A 160 -4.81 26.86 -5.92
C ARG A 160 -5.43 27.58 -4.74
N SER A 161 -4.76 27.51 -3.60
CA SER A 161 -5.22 28.18 -2.39
C SER A 161 -5.16 29.69 -2.59
N PRO A 162 -6.27 30.42 -2.34
CA PRO A 162 -6.26 31.89 -2.33
C PRO A 162 -5.48 32.45 -1.14
N ASP A 163 -5.24 31.65 -0.09
CA ASP A 163 -4.49 32.02 1.10
C ASP A 163 -3.20 31.17 1.21
N PRO A 164 -2.01 31.80 1.21
CA PRO A 164 -0.71 31.11 1.27
C PRO A 164 -0.51 30.22 2.50
N ARG A 165 -1.32 30.39 3.56
CA ARG A 165 -1.27 29.55 4.76
C ARG A 165 -1.77 28.13 4.52
N PHE A 166 -2.65 27.93 3.54
CA PHE A 166 -3.12 26.58 3.18
C PHE A 166 -2.23 25.94 2.10
N ALA A 167 -2.36 24.62 1.95
CA ALA A 167 -1.57 23.86 1.00
C ALA A 167 -2.26 23.83 -0.37
N ASP A 168 -1.58 24.23 -1.44
CA ASP A 168 -2.01 23.93 -2.82
C ASP A 168 -1.96 22.41 -3.08
N TRP A 169 -0.95 21.75 -2.50
CA TRP A 169 -0.76 20.31 -2.55
C TRP A 169 -0.08 19.84 -1.25
N VAL A 170 -0.89 19.44 -0.27
CA VAL A 170 -0.42 19.06 1.08
C VAL A 170 0.60 17.92 1.07
N PHE A 171 0.45 16.98 0.15
CA PHE A 171 1.39 15.86 0.02
C PHE A 171 2.78 16.34 -0.43
N LYS A 172 2.88 17.41 -1.22
CA LYS A 172 4.17 18.02 -1.54
C LYS A 172 4.85 18.56 -0.29
N ASP A 173 4.11 19.29 0.55
CA ASP A 173 4.63 19.85 1.79
C ASP A 173 5.04 18.74 2.77
N TYR A 174 4.27 17.64 2.82
CA TYR A 174 4.66 16.44 3.56
C TYR A 174 5.99 15.85 3.08
N LEU A 175 6.20 15.70 1.75
CA LEU A 175 7.45 15.21 1.18
C LEU A 175 8.61 16.19 1.39
N ARG A 176 8.37 17.51 1.38
CA ARG A 176 9.39 18.51 1.71
C ARG A 176 9.89 18.34 3.14
N ALA A 177 9.00 18.14 4.11
CA ALA A 177 9.40 17.85 5.48
C ALA A 177 10.13 16.49 5.58
N THR A 178 9.55 15.42 5.04
CA THR A 178 10.02 14.05 5.28
C THR A 178 11.21 13.63 4.42
N GLU A 179 11.23 13.97 3.13
CA GLU A 179 12.28 13.57 2.21
C GLU A 179 13.40 14.60 2.12
N LYS A 180 13.08 15.90 2.23
CA LYS A 180 14.08 16.97 2.13
C LYS A 180 14.53 17.54 3.48
N GLY A 181 13.75 17.37 4.54
CA GLY A 181 14.09 17.89 5.87
C GLY A 181 13.82 19.39 6.00
N GLU A 182 12.93 19.95 5.17
CA GLU A 182 12.56 21.37 5.18
C GLU A 182 11.60 21.69 6.34
N PHE A 183 11.96 21.30 7.57
CA PHE A 183 11.10 21.39 8.75
C PHE A 183 10.74 22.81 9.11
N GLY A 184 11.70 23.75 9.09
CA GLY A 184 11.47 25.12 9.54
C GLY A 184 10.35 25.82 8.77
N GLU A 185 10.34 25.72 7.44
CA GLU A 185 9.30 26.35 6.61
C GLU A 185 7.96 25.63 6.75
N VAL A 186 7.96 24.29 6.63
CA VAL A 186 6.72 23.50 6.67
C VAL A 186 6.09 23.57 8.06
N PHE A 187 6.83 23.30 9.12
CA PHE A 187 6.27 23.26 10.48
C PHE A 187 5.80 24.63 10.95
N SER A 188 6.48 25.71 10.57
CA SER A 188 6.01 27.06 10.88
C SER A 188 4.73 27.43 10.12
N LYS A 189 4.61 27.02 8.85
CA LYS A 189 3.39 27.24 8.05
C LYS A 189 2.14 26.61 8.69
N TYR A 190 2.29 25.42 9.27
CA TYR A 190 1.17 24.64 9.82
C TYR A 190 1.06 24.71 11.35
N GLY A 191 1.90 25.49 12.03
CA GLY A 191 1.88 25.59 13.50
C GLY A 191 2.19 24.27 14.20
N VAL A 192 3.09 23.47 13.63
CA VAL A 192 3.48 22.16 14.17
C VAL A 192 4.36 22.36 15.39
N GLU A 193 3.96 21.78 16.52
CA GLU A 193 4.71 21.80 17.78
C GLU A 193 5.07 20.40 18.28
N ALA A 194 4.51 19.35 17.68
CA ALA A 194 4.87 17.97 17.97
C ALA A 194 4.99 17.15 16.68
N VAL A 195 5.94 16.22 16.65
CA VAL A 195 6.11 15.25 15.57
C VAL A 195 5.88 13.85 16.13
N LEU A 196 4.91 13.13 15.56
CA LEU A 196 4.51 11.78 15.97
C LEU A 196 4.93 10.77 14.89
N TRP A 197 5.83 9.86 15.21
CA TRP A 197 6.42 8.94 14.23
C TRP A 197 6.47 7.49 14.71
N PRO A 198 6.41 6.48 13.81
CA PRO A 198 6.64 5.08 14.16
C PRO A 198 8.02 4.87 14.79
N ASN A 199 8.08 4.11 15.87
CA ASN A 199 9.35 3.65 16.41
C ASN A 199 10.00 2.70 15.39
N GLY A 200 11.29 2.88 15.11
CA GLY A 200 12.04 2.16 14.07
C GLY A 200 12.02 0.64 14.17
N LYS A 201 11.67 0.09 15.35
CA LYS A 201 11.44 -1.35 15.56
C LYS A 201 10.28 -1.92 14.71
N MET A 202 9.37 -1.06 14.25
CA MET A 202 8.21 -1.43 13.44
C MET A 202 8.54 -1.69 11.96
N MET A 203 9.70 -1.24 11.47
CA MET A 203 10.08 -1.26 10.04
C MET A 203 11.40 -2.00 9.76
N GLU A 204 11.78 -2.99 10.57
CA GLU A 204 12.93 -3.84 10.23
C GLU A 204 12.57 -4.75 9.03
N PRO A 205 13.20 -4.57 7.85
CA PRO A 205 12.99 -5.49 6.73
C PRO A 205 13.48 -6.88 7.12
N ILE A 206 12.85 -7.92 6.57
CA ILE A 206 13.30 -9.30 6.81
C ILE A 206 14.74 -9.43 6.29
N TRP A 207 15.56 -10.29 6.90
CA TRP A 207 17.01 -10.38 6.63
C TRP A 207 17.40 -10.47 5.14
N TRP A 208 16.58 -11.12 4.30
CA TRP A 208 16.83 -11.22 2.85
C TRP A 208 16.44 -9.94 2.08
N GLU A 209 15.42 -9.20 2.53
CA GLU A 209 15.06 -7.88 2.00
C GLU A 209 16.15 -6.85 2.32
N LYS A 210 16.70 -6.87 3.55
CA LYS A 210 17.87 -6.05 3.93
C LYS A 210 19.04 -6.26 2.95
N LYS A 211 19.39 -7.52 2.67
CA LYS A 211 20.47 -7.86 1.72
C LYS A 211 20.22 -7.36 0.30
N ILE A 212 18.99 -7.49 -0.20
CA ILE A 212 18.63 -7.02 -1.54
C ILE A 212 18.68 -5.49 -1.60
N LEU A 213 18.11 -4.80 -0.61
CA LEU A 213 18.14 -3.34 -0.49
C LEU A 213 19.58 -2.80 -0.44
N GLU A 214 20.45 -3.40 0.37
CA GLU A 214 21.87 -3.02 0.45
C GLU A 214 22.59 -3.22 -0.88
N TRP A 215 22.33 -4.34 -1.55
CA TRP A 215 22.90 -4.62 -2.87
C TRP A 215 22.44 -3.59 -3.92
N TRP A 216 21.16 -3.21 -3.91
CA TRP A 216 20.62 -2.17 -4.81
C TRP A 216 21.12 -0.76 -4.46
N LYS A 217 21.23 -0.40 -3.18
CA LYS A 217 21.81 0.88 -2.72
C LYS A 217 23.25 1.05 -3.19
N LYS A 218 24.07 0.00 -3.02
CA LYS A 218 25.45 -0.04 -3.50
C LYS A 218 25.54 0.14 -5.02
N ARG A 219 24.56 -0.41 -5.77
CA ARG A 219 24.50 -0.30 -7.23
C ARG A 219 24.03 1.06 -7.74
N ARG A 220 23.17 1.76 -7.00
CA ARG A 220 22.64 3.10 -7.37
C ARG A 220 23.53 4.26 -6.93
N GLY A 221 24.58 4.01 -6.15
CA GLY A 221 25.42 5.08 -5.62
C GLY A 221 24.66 6.01 -4.67
N GLU A 222 23.59 5.53 -4.03
CA GLU A 222 22.88 6.27 -2.99
C GLU A 222 23.75 6.27 -1.73
N GLY A 223 24.43 7.39 -1.46
CA GLY A 223 25.10 7.61 -0.18
C GLY A 223 24.11 7.57 0.99
N ASP A 224 24.61 7.34 2.21
CA ASP A 224 23.78 7.32 3.43
C ASP A 224 23.11 8.68 3.65
N LYS A 225 21.90 8.83 3.11
CA LYS A 225 21.04 9.96 3.43
C LYS A 225 20.75 9.89 4.93
N LYS A 226 21.00 10.99 5.64
CA LYS A 226 20.64 11.12 7.05
C LYS A 226 19.19 10.68 7.26
N THR A 227 18.97 9.85 8.27
CA THR A 227 17.63 9.37 8.63
C THR A 227 16.71 10.55 8.96
N PHE A 228 15.40 10.35 8.84
CA PHE A 228 14.41 11.37 9.21
C PHE A 228 14.67 11.91 10.63
N PHE A 229 14.89 10.99 11.59
CA PHE A 229 15.21 11.33 12.99
C PHE A 229 16.48 12.16 13.13
N GLY A 230 17.57 11.80 12.44
CA GLY A 230 18.83 12.54 12.52
C GLY A 230 18.70 13.98 12.03
N ARG A 231 17.93 14.22 10.96
CA ARG A 231 17.64 15.58 10.49
C ARG A 231 16.75 16.36 11.45
N LEU A 232 15.81 15.68 12.10
CA LEU A 232 14.88 16.30 13.04
C LEU A 232 15.61 16.79 14.30
N GLU A 233 16.53 15.96 14.82
CA GLU A 233 17.38 16.29 15.98
C GLU A 233 18.35 17.44 15.67
N GLU A 234 18.96 17.45 14.49
CA GLU A 234 19.79 18.57 14.03
C GLU A 234 19.01 19.89 13.89
N ALA A 235 17.71 19.79 13.59
CA ALA A 235 16.82 20.95 13.55
C ALA A 235 16.35 21.42 14.94
N GLY A 236 16.89 20.85 16.02
CA GLY A 236 16.64 21.28 17.40
C GLY A 236 15.43 20.62 18.06
N TRP A 237 14.83 19.60 17.45
CA TRP A 237 13.72 18.86 18.05
C TRP A 237 14.23 17.80 19.02
N LYS A 238 13.60 17.70 20.19
CA LYS A 238 13.98 16.71 21.21
C LYS A 238 12.91 15.65 21.38
N ARG A 239 13.36 14.43 21.67
CA ARG A 239 12.47 13.31 22.03
C ARG A 239 11.87 13.58 23.40
N ALA A 240 10.55 13.58 23.48
CA ALA A 240 9.81 13.76 24.73
C ALA A 240 9.09 12.49 25.19
N TYR A 241 8.77 11.58 24.26
CA TYR A 241 8.09 10.33 24.54
C TYR A 241 8.53 9.23 23.58
N GLU A 242 8.65 7.99 24.07
CA GLU A 242 8.93 6.81 23.26
C GLU A 242 8.27 5.57 23.87
N ASP A 243 7.55 4.81 23.05
CA ASP A 243 7.03 3.48 23.38
C ASP A 243 7.40 2.45 22.28
N GLU A 244 6.86 1.24 22.32
CA GLU A 244 7.13 0.21 21.30
C GLU A 244 6.61 0.56 19.88
N VAL A 245 5.65 1.47 19.78
CA VAL A 245 4.89 1.80 18.57
C VAL A 245 5.33 3.12 17.98
N ALA A 246 5.58 4.12 18.83
CA ALA A 246 5.69 5.52 18.47
C ALA A 246 6.76 6.25 19.27
N VAL A 247 7.30 7.29 18.65
CA VAL A 247 8.16 8.29 19.27
C VAL A 247 7.55 9.67 19.01
N VAL A 248 7.60 10.54 20.01
CA VAL A 248 7.15 11.92 19.91
C VAL A 248 8.34 12.86 20.12
N TYR A 249 8.49 13.78 19.18
CA TYR A 249 9.42 14.90 19.29
C TYR A 249 8.66 16.20 19.51
N VAL A 250 9.19 17.08 20.35
CA VAL A 250 8.65 18.42 20.61
C VAL A 250 9.73 19.48 20.39
N ARG A 251 9.27 20.71 20.16
CA ARG A 251 10.12 21.89 20.03
C ARG A 251 10.30 22.54 21.40
N GLU A 252 11.55 22.75 21.82
CA GLU A 252 11.89 23.63 22.97
C GLU A 252 11.87 25.10 22.56
#